data_AF-A0A1V8SNM6-F1
#
_entry.id   AF-A0A1V8SNM6-F1
#
_cell.length_a   1.000
_cell.length_b   1.000
_cell.length_c   1.000
_cell.angle_alpha   90.00
_cell.angle_beta   90.00
_cell.angle_gamma   90.00
#
_symmetry.space_group_name_H-M   'P 1'
#
loop_
_entity.id
_entity.type
_entity.pdbx_description
1 polymer ?
#
loop_
_entity_poly.entity_id
_entity_poly.type
_entity_poly.pdbx_seq_one_letter_code
_entity_poly.pdbx_strand_id
1 'polypeptide(L)'
;MSPEEPEDMWHAYNLIREGDTLRATAVRKVATESLSGSTSTHRVRTTLTITVTKLDFDSHASQLHVSGRVSEENKHVKLGSFHTLDLELNREFTLEKAGGWDSVALDTLKESINEDAKAQIWAVLLNEGLANICLVTSHQTIL
;
A
#
# COMPACT_ATOMS: atom_id res chain seq x y z
N MET A 1 9.65 3.35 4.45
CA MET A 1 8.99 2.43 5.40
C MET A 1 9.06 1.03 4.82
N SER A 2 9.32 0.03 5.65
CA SER A 2 9.23 -1.39 5.29
C SER A 2 8.14 -1.99 6.18
N PRO A 3 6.92 -2.25 5.68
CA PRO A 3 5.85 -2.84 6.49
C PRO A 3 6.15 -4.32 6.71
N GLU A 4 6.22 -4.78 7.95
CA GLU A 4 6.57 -6.17 8.30
C GLU A 4 5.32 -6.95 8.74
N GLU A 5 4.36 -6.26 9.35
CA GLU A 5 3.12 -6.81 9.86
C GLU A 5 1.87 -6.23 9.18
N PRO A 6 0.74 -6.96 9.17
CA PRO A 6 -0.55 -6.46 8.71
C PRO A 6 -0.96 -5.09 9.26
N GLU A 7 -0.63 -4.82 10.53
CA GLU A 7 -0.94 -3.56 11.20
C GLU A 7 -0.14 -2.39 10.61
N ASP A 8 1.08 -2.61 10.12
CA ASP A 8 1.88 -1.59 9.45
C ASP A 8 1.22 -1.11 8.16
N MET A 9 0.49 -2.00 7.47
CA MET A 9 -0.28 -1.67 6.27
C MET A 9 -1.48 -0.78 6.59
N TRP A 10 -2.11 -1.00 7.75
CA TRP A 10 -3.15 -0.12 8.26
C TRP A 10 -2.59 1.27 8.63
N HIS A 11 -1.42 1.32 9.28
CA HIS A 11 -0.73 2.58 9.55
C HIS A 11 -0.35 3.31 8.26
N ALA A 12 0.17 2.60 7.26
CA ALA A 12 0.46 3.16 5.95
C ALA A 12 -0.79 3.76 5.28
N TYR A 13 -1.94 3.07 5.35
CA TYR A 13 -3.22 3.57 4.86
C TYR A 13 -3.63 4.89 5.52
N ASN A 14 -3.45 5.01 6.85
CA ASN A 14 -3.78 6.23 7.59
C ASN A 14 -2.80 7.38 7.33
N LEU A 15 -1.55 7.06 7.00
CA LEU A 15 -0.49 8.05 6.78
C LEU A 15 -0.52 8.66 5.38
N ILE A 16 -0.79 7.84 4.36
CA ILE A 16 -0.82 8.26 2.96
C ILE A 16 -2.11 9.04 2.70
N ARG A 17 -2.01 10.18 2.02
CA ARG A 17 -3.12 11.05 1.65
C ARG A 17 -3.08 11.40 0.17
N GLU A 18 -4.23 11.80 -0.36
CA GLU A 18 -4.31 12.33 -1.71
C GLU A 18 -3.38 13.54 -1.87
N GLY A 19 -2.68 13.61 -3.00
CA GLY A 19 -1.68 14.63 -3.29
C GLY A 19 -0.27 14.29 -2.84
N ASP A 20 -0.08 13.33 -1.93
CA ASP A 20 1.26 12.87 -1.53
C ASP A 20 1.99 12.21 -2.71
N THR A 21 3.31 12.19 -2.64
CA THR A 21 4.15 11.47 -3.60
C THR A 21 4.59 10.14 -2.99
N LEU A 22 4.32 9.05 -3.70
CA LEU A 22 4.65 7.70 -3.29
C LEU A 22 5.59 7.05 -4.30
N ARG A 23 6.70 6.50 -3.81
CA ARG A 23 7.67 5.75 -4.62
C ARG A 23 7.77 4.32 -4.13
N ALA A 24 7.47 3.36 -5.01
CA ALA A 24 7.58 1.93 -4.70
C ALA A 24 7.92 1.09 -5.94
N THR A 25 8.26 -0.18 -5.71
CA THR A 25 8.52 -1.14 -6.79
C THR A 25 7.21 -1.68 -7.35
N ALA A 26 7.05 -1.61 -8.66
CA ALA A 26 5.90 -2.16 -9.39
C ALA A 26 6.35 -3.20 -10.44
N VAL A 27 5.43 -4.06 -10.85
CA VAL A 27 5.64 -5.02 -11.94
C VAL A 27 4.80 -4.62 -13.15
N ARG A 28 5.45 -4.29 -14.26
CA ARG A 28 4.78 -3.92 -15.51
C ARG A 28 4.91 -5.02 -16.55
N LYS A 29 3.79 -5.37 -17.18
CA LYS A 29 3.75 -6.20 -18.40
C LYS A 29 4.05 -5.29 -19.60
N VAL A 30 5.18 -5.52 -20.26
CA VAL A 30 5.66 -4.78 -21.44
C VAL A 30 5.54 -5.70 -22.65
N ALA A 31 4.75 -5.30 -23.65
CA ALA A 31 4.69 -5.97 -24.93
C ALA A 31 5.75 -5.36 -25.85
N THR A 32 6.58 -6.22 -26.44
CA THR A 32 7.59 -5.84 -27.43
C THR A 32 7.20 -6.51 -28.75
N GLU A 33 7.03 -5.70 -29.77
CA GLU A 33 6.75 -6.17 -31.13
C GLU A 33 8.06 -6.28 -31.91
N SER A 34 8.33 -7.46 -32.47
CA SER A 34 9.51 -7.69 -33.29
C SER A 34 9.27 -7.24 -34.74
N LEU A 35 10.35 -6.99 -35.49
CA LEU A 35 10.29 -6.62 -36.91
C LEU A 35 9.65 -7.71 -37.79
N SER A 36 9.52 -8.95 -37.30
CA SER A 36 8.83 -10.05 -37.98
C SER A 36 7.34 -10.16 -37.63
N GLY A 37 6.80 -9.21 -36.88
CA GLY A 37 5.38 -9.15 -36.50
C GLY A 37 5.00 -10.06 -35.32
N SER A 38 5.97 -10.70 -34.66
CA SER A 38 5.69 -11.46 -33.44
C SER A 38 5.67 -10.54 -32.22
N THR A 39 4.58 -10.59 -31.44
CA THR A 39 4.48 -9.86 -30.18
C THR A 39 4.93 -10.76 -29.03
N SER A 40 6.04 -10.41 -28.37
CA SER A 40 6.46 -11.06 -27.12
C SER A 40 6.07 -10.19 -25.94
N THR A 41 5.71 -10.80 -24.82
CA THR A 41 5.39 -10.07 -23.60
C THR A 41 6.33 -10.44 -22.46
N HIS A 42 6.93 -9.44 -21.83
CA HIS A 42 7.82 -9.61 -20.68
C HIS A 42 7.31 -8.83 -19.46
N ARG A 43 7.55 -9.37 -18.25
CA ARG A 43 7.28 -8.66 -16.99
C ARG A 43 8.57 -7.98 -16.54
N VAL A 44 8.50 -6.67 -16.33
CA VAL A 44 9.63 -5.86 -15.89
C VAL A 44 9.32 -5.30 -14.50
N ARG A 45 10.23 -5.50 -13.54
CA ARG A 45 10.19 -4.80 -12.26
C ARG A 45 10.77 -3.41 -12.43
N THR A 46 10.05 -2.39 -12.00
CA THR A 46 10.51 -1.01 -12.09
C THR A 46 10.01 -0.21 -10.90
N THR A 47 10.81 0.73 -10.43
CA THR A 47 10.41 1.68 -9.40
C THR A 47 9.62 2.81 -10.04
N LEU A 48 8.42 3.08 -9.54
CA LEU A 48 7.57 4.15 -10.01
C LEU A 48 7.33 5.14 -8.87
N THR A 49 7.31 6.41 -9.25
CA THR A 49 6.92 7.52 -8.38
C THR A 49 5.58 8.04 -8.90
N ILE A 50 4.57 8.05 -8.04
CA ILE A 50 3.23 8.53 -8.35
C ILE A 50 2.81 9.65 -7.40
N THR A 51 2.00 10.58 -7.89
CA THR A 51 1.19 11.46 -7.05
C THR A 51 -0.13 10.76 -6.75
N VAL A 52 -0.42 10.52 -5.48
CA VAL A 52 -1.57 9.74 -5.00
C VAL A 52 -2.88 10.45 -5.34
N THR A 53 -3.81 9.69 -5.92
CA THR A 53 -5.18 10.14 -6.21
C THR A 53 -6.23 9.33 -5.48
N LYS A 54 -5.96 8.06 -5.17
CA LYS A 54 -6.90 7.18 -4.48
C LYS A 54 -6.16 6.09 -3.71
N LEU A 55 -6.72 5.70 -2.57
CA LEU A 55 -6.29 4.60 -1.71
C LEU A 55 -7.42 3.58 -1.61
N ASP A 56 -7.08 2.29 -1.62
CA ASP A 56 -8.01 1.19 -1.39
C ASP A 56 -7.32 0.11 -0.56
N PHE A 57 -7.87 -0.19 0.62
CA PHE A 57 -7.27 -1.10 1.60
C PHE A 57 -8.08 -2.38 1.70
N ASP A 58 -7.42 -3.51 1.46
CA ASP A 58 -7.99 -4.84 1.69
C ASP A 58 -7.59 -5.33 3.08
N SER A 59 -8.55 -5.31 4.00
CA SER A 59 -8.38 -5.73 5.39
C SER A 59 -8.13 -7.24 5.57
N HIS A 60 -8.55 -8.07 4.62
CA HIS A 60 -8.34 -9.52 4.68
C HIS A 60 -6.98 -9.91 4.12
N ALA A 61 -6.55 -9.28 3.03
CA ALA A 61 -5.26 -9.52 2.41
C ALA A 61 -4.11 -8.72 3.05
N SER A 62 -4.43 -7.72 3.89
CA SER A 62 -3.46 -6.75 4.41
C SER A 62 -2.67 -6.07 3.30
N GLN A 63 -3.39 -5.69 2.23
CA GLN A 63 -2.83 -5.07 1.03
C GLN A 63 -3.38 -3.67 0.85
N LEU A 64 -2.53 -2.76 0.37
CA LEU A 64 -2.90 -1.39 0.09
C LEU A 64 -2.65 -1.08 -1.38
N HIS A 65 -3.71 -0.79 -2.11
CA HIS A 65 -3.67 -0.37 -3.51
C HIS A 65 -3.68 1.16 -3.56
N VAL A 66 -2.61 1.74 -4.08
CA VAL A 66 -2.44 3.20 -4.18
C VAL A 66 -2.46 3.61 -5.64
N SER A 67 -3.57 4.20 -6.09
CA SER A 67 -3.69 4.73 -7.44
C SER A 67 -3.23 6.17 -7.51
N GLY A 68 -2.53 6.52 -8.58
CA GLY A 68 -2.01 7.85 -8.80
C GLY A 68 -1.54 8.09 -10.23
N ARG A 69 -1.02 9.30 -10.48
CA ARG A 69 -0.38 9.66 -11.74
C ARG A 69 1.12 9.60 -11.60
N VAL A 70 1.80 9.00 -12.58
CA VAL A 70 3.26 8.95 -12.62
C VAL A 70 3.84 10.36 -12.69
N SER A 71 4.64 10.73 -11.68
CA SER A 71 5.19 12.08 -11.50
C SER A 71 6.67 12.19 -11.86
N GLU A 72 7.36 11.06 -12.08
CA GLU A 72 8.75 11.01 -12.54
C GLU A 72 8.88 10.20 -13.84
N GLU A 73 9.84 10.57 -14.70
CA GLU A 73 10.10 9.86 -15.95
C GLU A 73 10.56 8.42 -15.68
N ASN A 74 9.96 7.46 -16.40
CA ASN A 74 10.32 6.05 -16.29
C ASN A 74 10.46 5.43 -17.68
N LYS A 75 11.44 4.53 -17.82
CA LYS A 75 11.75 3.84 -19.10
C LYS A 75 10.59 3.01 -19.66
N HIS A 76 9.68 2.56 -18.81
CA HIS A 76 8.61 1.63 -19.16
C HIS A 76 7.20 2.22 -18.99
N VAL A 77 7.08 3.41 -18.37
CA VAL A 77 5.78 4.02 -18.06
C VAL A 77 5.83 5.50 -18.38
N LYS A 78 4.83 5.98 -19.13
CA LYS A 78 4.75 7.37 -19.58
C LYS A 78 4.48 8.30 -18.38
N LEU A 79 5.17 9.43 -18.35
CA LEU A 79 4.91 10.52 -17.41
C LEU A 79 3.44 10.96 -17.51
N GLY A 80 2.81 11.20 -16.35
CA GLY A 80 1.41 11.61 -16.24
C GLY A 80 0.37 10.51 -16.46
N SER A 81 0.78 9.30 -16.86
CA SER A 81 -0.15 8.17 -16.98
C SER A 81 -0.59 7.67 -15.60
N PHE A 82 -1.79 7.09 -15.54
CA PHE A 82 -2.30 6.49 -14.30
C PHE A 82 -1.67 5.13 -14.04
N HIS A 83 -1.34 4.88 -12.78
CA HIS A 83 -0.85 3.60 -12.29
C HIS A 83 -1.36 3.32 -10.88
N THR A 84 -1.41 2.04 -10.52
CA THR A 84 -1.68 1.59 -9.15
C THR A 84 -0.45 0.89 -8.63
N LEU A 85 0.06 1.35 -7.48
CA LEU A 85 1.10 0.68 -6.71
C LEU A 85 0.43 -0.26 -5.72
N ASP A 86 0.77 -1.55 -5.79
CA ASP A 86 0.37 -2.55 -4.80
C ASP A 86 1.45 -2.58 -3.71
N LEU A 87 1.13 -2.01 -2.56
CA LEU A 87 2.00 -2.11 -1.39
C LEU A 87 1.75 -3.46 -0.71
N GLU A 88 2.85 -4.16 -0.44
CA GLU A 88 2.87 -5.50 0.13
C GLU A 88 3.80 -5.53 1.35
N LEU A 89 3.58 -6.48 2.25
CA LEU A 89 4.49 -6.75 3.35
C LEU A 89 5.90 -7.05 2.84
N ASN A 90 6.90 -6.62 3.62
CA ASN A 90 8.32 -6.76 3.36
C ASN A 90 8.80 -6.09 2.06
N ARG A 91 8.05 -5.11 1.55
CA ARG A 91 8.47 -4.28 0.41
C ARG A 91 8.55 -2.82 0.82
N GLU A 92 9.75 -2.28 0.65
CA GLU A 92 10.00 -0.88 0.95
C GLU A 92 9.24 0.05 0.00
N PHE A 93 8.68 1.10 0.58
CA PHE A 93 8.18 2.26 -0.15
C PHE A 93 8.64 3.55 0.53
N THR A 94 8.71 4.61 -0.26
CA THR A 94 9.03 5.97 0.20
C THR A 94 7.80 6.85 0.03
N LEU A 95 7.45 7.57 1.10
CA LEU A 95 6.34 8.52 1.13
C LEU A 95 6.89 9.93 1.34
N GLU A 96 6.47 10.85 0.48
CA GLU A 96 6.72 12.28 0.59
C GLU A 96 5.38 13.00 0.75
N LYS A 97 5.23 13.75 1.83
CA LYS A 97 4.00 14.48 2.16
C LYS A 97 3.94 15.79 1.39
N ALA A 98 2.84 16.05 0.67
CA ALA A 98 2.71 17.26 -0.17
C ALA A 98 2.83 18.57 0.63
N GLY A 99 2.27 18.60 1.84
CA GLY A 99 2.34 19.73 2.78
C GLY A 99 3.48 19.63 3.80
N GLY A 100 4.37 18.65 3.67
CA GLY A 100 5.33 18.28 4.70
C GLY A 100 4.72 17.40 5.80
N TRP A 101 5.56 17.03 6.77
CA TRP A 101 5.17 16.18 7.90
C TRP A 101 4.65 17.05 9.05
N ASP A 102 3.33 17.10 9.21
CA ASP A 102 2.69 17.79 10.34
C ASP A 102 2.76 16.93 11.62
N SER A 103 2.34 17.52 12.76
CA SER A 103 2.38 16.82 14.04
C SER A 103 1.53 15.54 14.04
N VAL A 104 0.38 15.56 13.35
CA VAL A 104 -0.52 14.40 13.25
C VAL A 104 0.16 13.25 12.51
N ALA A 105 0.74 13.53 11.34
CA ALA A 105 1.47 12.53 10.55
C ALA A 105 2.70 11.99 11.30
N LEU A 106 3.41 12.84 12.04
CA LEU A 106 4.54 12.41 12.87
C LEU A 106 4.09 11.54 14.04
N ASP A 107 2.98 11.86 14.69
CA ASP A 107 2.46 11.07 15.81
C ASP A 107 1.90 9.73 15.33
N THR A 108 1.17 9.70 14.21
CA THR A 108 0.78 8.44 13.53
C THR A 108 1.99 7.59 13.16
N LEU A 109 3.08 8.21 12.67
CA LEU A 109 4.31 7.49 12.35
C LEU A 109 4.97 6.92 13.62
N LYS A 110 5.02 7.68 14.72
CA LYS A 110 5.55 7.17 16.00
C LYS A 110 4.73 6.01 16.55
N GLU A 111 3.39 6.11 16.47
CA GLU A 111 2.49 5.02 16.87
C GLU A 111 2.76 3.75 16.06
N SER A 112 2.97 3.89 14.75
CA SER A 112 3.27 2.74 13.87
C SER A 112 4.58 2.02 14.19
N ILE A 113 5.52 2.66 14.89
CA ILE A 113 6.83 2.09 15.26
C ILE A 113 6.80 1.54 16.70
N ASN A 114 5.76 1.84 17.48
CA ASN A 114 5.72 1.48 18.89
C ASN A 114 5.26 0.02 19.09
N GLU A 115 6.24 -0.89 19.22
CA GLU A 115 6.01 -2.32 19.45
C GLU A 115 5.33 -2.63 20.79
N ASP A 116 5.49 -1.78 21.82
CA ASP A 116 4.92 -2.00 23.15
C ASP A 116 3.38 -1.88 23.20
N ALA A 117 2.77 -1.31 22.16
CA ALA A 117 1.32 -1.08 22.07
C ALA A 117 0.53 -2.23 21.43
N LYS A 118 1.19 -3.33 21.05
CA LYS A 118 0.57 -4.44 20.29
C LYS A 118 -0.14 -5.46 21.19
N ALA A 119 -1.32 -5.10 21.69
CA ALA A 119 -2.20 -6.06 22.39
C ALA A 119 -3.19 -6.71 21.40
N GLN A 120 -3.26 -8.03 21.40
CA GLN A 120 -4.24 -8.80 20.60
C GLN A 120 -5.30 -9.42 21.52
N ILE A 121 -6.57 -9.14 21.25
CA ILE A 121 -7.71 -9.66 22.00
C ILE A 121 -8.57 -10.50 21.04
N TRP A 122 -8.79 -11.76 21.39
CA TRP A 122 -9.72 -12.64 20.67
C TRP A 122 -11.11 -12.54 21.28
N ALA A 123 -12.13 -12.34 20.44
CA ALA A 123 -13.53 -12.27 20.84
C ALA A 123 -14.37 -13.31 20.08
N VAL A 124 -15.25 -14.02 20.79
CA VAL A 124 -16.18 -14.97 20.18
C VAL A 124 -17.61 -14.51 20.47
N LEU A 125 -18.35 -14.18 19.42
CA LEU A 125 -19.75 -13.80 19.49
C LEU A 125 -20.60 -15.02 19.13
N LEU A 126 -21.35 -15.53 20.11
CA LEU A 126 -22.23 -16.68 19.94
C LEU A 126 -23.69 -16.22 19.89
N ASN A 127 -24.41 -16.68 18.88
CA ASN A 127 -25.87 -16.57 18.78
C ASN A 127 -26.45 -17.94 18.38
N GLU A 128 -27.76 -18.13 18.46
CA GLU A 128 -28.37 -19.40 18.09
C GLU A 128 -28.05 -19.77 16.62
N GLY A 129 -27.29 -20.85 16.43
CA GLY A 129 -26.85 -21.32 15.11
C GLY A 129 -25.68 -20.56 14.47
N LEU A 130 -25.10 -19.54 15.13
CA LEU A 130 -24.01 -18.73 14.58
C LEU A 130 -22.88 -18.53 15.61
N ALA A 131 -21.64 -18.62 15.13
CA ALA A 131 -20.45 -18.23 15.88
C ALA A 131 -19.58 -17.34 15.00
N ASN A 132 -19.26 -16.13 15.46
CA ASN A 132 -18.30 -15.24 14.80
C ASN A 132 -17.06 -15.13 15.68
N ILE A 133 -15.89 -15.43 15.12
CA ILE A 133 -14.60 -15.32 15.81
C ILE A 133 -13.93 -14.06 15.27
N CYS A 134 -13.73 -13.07 16.14
CA CYS A 134 -13.13 -11.80 15.77
C CYS A 134 -11.75 -11.67 16.43
N LEU A 135 -10.79 -11.10 15.72
CA LEU A 135 -9.53 -10.64 16.28
C LEU A 135 -9.59 -9.11 16.41
N VAL A 136 -9.49 -8.62 17.64
CA VAL A 136 -9.41 -7.19 17.96
C VAL A 136 -7.95 -6.85 18.23
N THR A 137 -7.34 -6.08 17.34
CA THR A 137 -6.02 -5.47 17.56
C THR A 137 -6.20 -4.05 18.09
N SER A 138 -5.09 -3.40 18.47
CA SER A 138 -5.09 -2.01 18.92
C SER A 138 -5.63 -1.03 17.87
N HIS A 139 -5.61 -1.40 16.59
CA HIS A 139 -5.97 -0.50 15.49
C HIS A 139 -7.09 -1.01 14.58
N GLN A 140 -7.44 -2.31 14.62
CA GLN A 140 -8.44 -2.91 13.73
C GLN A 140 -9.21 -4.06 14.41
N THR A 141 -10.47 -4.25 14.02
CA THR A 141 -11.20 -5.50 14.29
C THR A 141 -11.34 -6.28 12.98
N ILE A 142 -10.90 -7.54 13.00
CA ILE A 142 -10.99 -8.49 11.88
C ILE A 142 -12.08 -9.51 12.23
N LEU A 143 -12.98 -9.78 11.28
CA LEU A 143 -14.11 -10.72 11.37
C LEU A 143 -13.84 -12.01 10.60
#